data_AF-A0A4Y7UAT9-F1
#
_entry.id   AF-A0A4Y7UAT9-F1
#
_cell.length_a   1.000
_cell.length_b   1.000
_cell.length_c   1.000
_cell.angle_alpha   90.00
_cell.angle_beta   90.00
_cell.angle_gamma   90.00
#
_symmetry.space_group_name_H-M   'P 1'
#
loop_
_entity.id
_entity.type
_entity.pdbx_description
1 polymer ?
#
loop_
_entity_poly.entity_id
_entity_poly.type
_entity_poly.pdbx_seq_one_letter_code
_entity_poly.pdbx_strand_id
1 'polypeptide(L)'
;MYGINPFLLLVLPLIFQIIFGRNFKPETIKLSFFKVSVISFLSQTVFSYLAFQIVSHNLRINSNGQIRCGMPLLGLIFVEFIFIIILVITIFIQYFIKRNYNRNTK
;
A
#
# COMPACT_ATOMS: atom_id res chain seq x y z
N MET A 1 -7.00 18.43 -15.99
CA MET A 1 -5.96 18.11 -14.99
C MET A 1 -6.66 17.72 -13.69
N TYR A 2 -7.12 16.47 -13.57
CA TYR A 2 -7.54 15.93 -12.27
C TYR A 2 -6.27 15.48 -11.56
N GLY A 3 -5.87 16.25 -10.54
CA GLY A 3 -4.67 16.04 -9.72
C GLY A 3 -4.75 14.83 -8.79
N ILE A 4 -5.20 13.68 -9.30
CA ILE A 4 -5.14 12.42 -8.55
C ILE A 4 -3.66 12.05 -8.51
N ASN A 5 -3.05 12.27 -7.35
CA ASN A 5 -1.66 11.96 -7.12
C ASN A 5 -1.52 10.42 -7.01
N PRO A 6 -0.88 9.74 -7.99
CA PRO A 6 -0.73 8.28 -7.96
C PRO A 6 0.06 7.80 -6.74
N PHE A 7 0.91 8.66 -6.16
CA PHE A 7 1.62 8.35 -4.93
C PHE A 7 0.67 8.21 -3.73
N LEU A 8 -0.44 8.95 -3.71
CA LEU A 8 -1.42 8.84 -2.62
C LEU A 8 -2.11 7.47 -2.62
N LEU A 9 -2.36 6.90 -3.81
CA LEU A 9 -2.92 5.55 -3.94
C LEU A 9 -1.95 4.48 -3.40
N LEU A 10 -0.64 4.64 -3.62
CA LEU A 10 0.37 3.70 -3.14
C LEU A 10 0.58 3.73 -1.63
N VAL A 11 0.33 4.88 -0.99
CA VAL A 11 0.50 5.07 0.46
C VAL A 11 -0.71 4.58 1.26
N LEU A 12 -1.90 4.55 0.63
CA LEU A 12 -3.16 4.24 1.31
C LEU A 12 -3.22 2.86 2.01
N PRO A 13 -2.74 1.76 1.40
CA PRO A 13 -2.72 0.45 2.07
C PRO A 13 -1.78 0.42 3.26
N LEU A 14 -0.69 1.19 3.19
CA LEU A 14 0.27 1.32 4.27
C LEU A 14 -0.32 2.07 5.46
N ILE A 15 -1.04 3.17 5.20
CA ILE A 15 -1.81 3.88 6.23
C ILE A 15 -2.86 2.96 6.85
N PHE A 16 -3.61 2.22 6.03
CA PHE A 16 -4.61 1.26 6.50
C PHE A 16 -3.98 0.19 7.42
N GLN A 17 -2.83 -0.36 7.03
CA GLN A 17 -2.09 -1.32 7.85
C GLN A 17 -1.59 -0.73 9.17
N ILE A 18 -1.16 0.54 9.21
CA ILE A 18 -0.70 1.20 10.44
C ILE A 18 -1.88 1.46 11.39
N ILE A 19 -3.01 1.96 10.87
CA ILE A 19 -4.17 2.32 11.68
C ILE A 19 -4.88 1.07 12.19
N PHE A 20 -5.20 0.13 11.30
CA PHE A 20 -6.05 -1.02 11.64
C PHE A 20 -5.26 -2.25 12.06
N GLY A 21 -3.98 -2.38 11.69
CA GLY A 21 -3.15 -3.51 12.10
C GLY A 21 -2.84 -3.50 13.60
N ARG A 22 -2.80 -2.30 14.22
CA ARG A 22 -2.54 -2.11 15.65
C ARG A 22 -3.82 -2.19 16.49
N ASN A 23 -4.99 -2.49 15.94
CA ASN A 23 -6.20 -2.61 16.75
C ASN A 23 -6.12 -3.84 17.67
N PHE A 24 -5.70 -3.58 18.91
CA PHE A 24 -5.68 -4.50 20.05
C PHE A 24 -6.99 -4.46 20.85
N LYS A 25 -7.91 -3.55 20.53
CA LYS A 25 -9.15 -3.37 21.29
C LYS A 25 -10.21 -4.39 20.86
N PRO A 26 -10.74 -5.21 21.79
CA PRO A 26 -11.70 -6.27 21.47
C PRO A 26 -13.11 -5.79 21.09
N GLU A 27 -13.45 -4.49 21.22
CA GLU A 27 -14.87 -4.10 21.33
C GLU A 27 -15.48 -3.32 20.16
N THR A 28 -14.72 -2.74 19.24
CA THR A 28 -15.31 -1.86 18.20
C THR A 28 -15.16 -2.33 16.75
N ILE A 29 -14.09 -3.06 16.38
CA ILE A 29 -13.89 -3.54 15.00
C ILE A 29 -13.35 -4.97 15.01
N LYS A 30 -14.19 -5.96 14.67
CA LYS A 30 -13.87 -7.40 14.61
C LYS A 30 -12.92 -7.82 13.46
N LEU A 31 -12.08 -6.93 12.94
CA LEU A 31 -11.09 -7.32 11.95
C LEU A 31 -9.86 -7.91 12.63
N SER A 32 -9.65 -9.21 12.46
CA SER A 32 -8.41 -9.86 12.89
C SER A 32 -7.21 -9.26 12.16
N PHE A 33 -6.08 -9.10 12.85
CA PHE A 33 -4.79 -8.69 12.28
C PHE A 33 -4.45 -9.38 10.94
N PHE A 34 -4.73 -10.69 10.83
CA PHE A 34 -4.51 -11.45 9.62
C PHE A 34 -5.34 -10.92 8.45
N LYS A 35 -6.65 -10.72 8.66
CA LYS A 35 -7.56 -10.11 7.66
C LYS A 35 -7.08 -8.71 7.25
N VAL A 36 -6.69 -7.86 8.21
CA VAL A 36 -6.17 -6.51 7.89
C VAL A 36 -4.93 -6.62 6.99
N SER A 37 -3.99 -7.48 7.35
CA SER A 37 -2.74 -7.67 6.59
C SER A 37 -2.98 -8.18 5.16
N VAL A 38 -3.90 -9.14 5.00
CA VAL A 38 -4.28 -9.65 3.66
C VAL A 38 -4.96 -8.56 2.83
N ILE A 39 -5.88 -7.79 3.43
CA ILE A 39 -6.55 -6.68 2.74
C ILE A 39 -5.55 -5.60 2.33
N SER A 40 -4.61 -5.23 3.21
CA SER A 40 -3.55 -4.27 2.89
C SER A 40 -2.69 -4.75 1.73
N PHE A 41 -2.32 -6.04 1.72
CA PHE A 41 -1.48 -6.60 0.65
C PHE A 41 -2.22 -6.65 -0.71
N LEU A 42 -3.48 -7.10 -0.70
CA LEU A 42 -4.31 -7.11 -1.91
C LEU A 42 -4.59 -5.70 -2.44
N SER A 43 -4.93 -4.77 -1.54
CA SER A 43 -5.17 -3.37 -1.93
C SER A 43 -3.91 -2.70 -2.46
N GLN A 44 -2.71 -3.03 -1.97
CA GLN A 44 -1.44 -2.57 -2.54
C GLN A 44 -1.30 -2.96 -4.02
N THR A 45 -1.65 -4.19 -4.37
CA THR A 45 -1.59 -4.66 -5.77
C THR A 45 -2.62 -3.93 -6.65
N VAL A 46 -3.86 -3.80 -6.17
CA VAL A 46 -4.94 -3.12 -6.90
C VAL A 46 -4.62 -1.64 -7.11
N PHE A 47 -4.16 -0.95 -6.07
CA PHE A 47 -3.82 0.47 -6.16
C PHE A 47 -2.57 0.75 -6.97
N SER A 48 -1.60 -0.17 -6.98
CA SER A 48 -0.49 -0.06 -7.93
C SER A 48 -0.97 -0.16 -9.36
N TYR A 49 -1.81 -1.16 -9.69
CA TYR A 49 -2.35 -1.29 -11.04
C TYR A 49 -3.09 -0.02 -11.48
N LEU A 50 -3.91 0.56 -10.59
CA LEU A 50 -4.59 1.83 -10.85
C LEU A 50 -3.60 2.99 -11.02
N ALA A 51 -2.56 3.09 -10.18
CA ALA A 51 -1.52 4.11 -10.31
C ALA A 51 -0.79 4.00 -11.65
N PHE A 52 -0.49 2.79 -12.11
CA PHE A 52 0.15 2.53 -13.41
C PHE A 52 -0.75 2.96 -14.57
N GLN A 53 -2.04 2.67 -14.51
CA GLN A 53 -3.01 3.12 -15.52
C GLN A 53 -3.13 4.65 -15.55
N ILE A 54 -3.20 5.30 -14.39
CA ILE A 54 -3.26 6.76 -14.28
C ILE A 54 -1.99 7.40 -14.88
N VAL A 55 -0.81 6.91 -14.49
CA VAL A 55 0.47 7.43 -14.98
C VAL A 55 0.62 7.23 -16.48
N SER A 56 0.31 6.04 -17.00
CA SER A 56 0.40 5.75 -18.44
C SER A 56 -0.58 6.59 -19.26
N HIS A 57 -1.81 6.78 -18.79
CA HIS A 57 -2.79 7.64 -19.42
C HIS A 57 -2.36 9.11 -19.44
N ASN A 58 -1.86 9.62 -18.31
CA ASN A 58 -1.35 10.99 -18.20
C ASN A 58 -0.13 11.21 -19.10
N LEU A 59 0.78 10.25 -19.17
CA LEU A 59 1.93 10.32 -20.08
C LEU A 59 1.46 10.38 -21.53
N ARG A 60 0.51 9.52 -21.95
CA ARG A 60 -0.02 9.55 -23.32
C ARG A 60 -0.64 10.88 -23.69
N ILE A 61 -1.46 11.46 -22.81
CA ILE A 61 -2.08 12.78 -23.06
C ILE A 61 -1.02 13.88 -23.18
N ASN A 62 -0.05 13.91 -22.26
CA ASN A 62 0.96 14.97 -22.22
C ASN A 62 2.05 14.84 -23.30
N SER A 63 2.14 13.70 -23.99
CA SER A 63 3.14 13.43 -25.02
C SER A 63 2.54 13.29 -26.43
N ASN A 64 1.31 13.78 -26.66
CA ASN A 64 0.60 13.62 -27.93
C ASN A 64 0.56 12.15 -28.42
N GLY A 65 0.43 11.21 -27.49
CA GLY A 65 0.38 9.77 -27.77
C GLY A 65 1.74 9.07 -27.91
N GLN A 66 2.87 9.77 -27.90
CA GLN A 66 4.20 9.16 -28.02
C GLN A 66 4.89 8.98 -26.65
N ILE A 67 4.76 7.80 -26.06
CA ILE A 67 5.62 7.41 -24.93
C ILE A 67 6.99 6.99 -25.51
N ARG A 68 7.94 7.93 -25.57
CA ARG A 68 9.28 7.68 -26.12
C ARG A 68 10.20 6.92 -25.18
N CYS A 69 10.05 7.11 -23.86
CA CYS A 69 10.86 6.44 -22.85
C CYS A 69 9.97 5.87 -21.75
N GLY A 70 10.10 4.56 -21.47
CA GLY A 70 9.43 3.87 -20.37
C GLY A 70 9.99 4.20 -18.98
N MET A 71 10.92 5.14 -18.89
CA MET A 71 11.61 5.55 -17.66
C MET A 71 10.65 5.95 -16.52
N PRO A 72 9.55 6.69 -16.76
CA PRO A 72 8.60 7.01 -15.70
C PRO A 72 7.87 5.77 -15.16
N LEU A 73 7.62 4.78 -16.01
CA LEU A 73 6.97 3.52 -15.61
C LEU A 73 7.92 2.65 -14.78
N LEU A 74 9.20 2.58 -15.16
CA LEU A 74 10.24 1.93 -14.36
C LEU A 74 10.39 2.58 -12.98
N GLY A 75 10.38 3.92 -12.93
CA GLY A 75 10.40 4.66 -11.67
C GLY A 75 9.20 4.32 -10.77
N LEU A 76 8.01 4.19 -11.35
CA LEU A 76 6.81 3.80 -10.61
C LEU A 76 6.91 2.38 -10.04
N ILE A 77 7.38 1.42 -10.83
CA ILE A 77 7.61 0.03 -10.37
C ILE A 77 8.61 -0.01 -9.22
N PHE A 78 9.70 0.75 -9.33
CA PHE A 78 10.71 0.81 -8.26
C PHE A 78 10.13 1.41 -6.97
N VAL A 79 9.36 2.48 -7.07
CA VAL A 79 8.68 3.09 -5.91
C VAL A 79 7.67 2.12 -5.29
N GLU A 80 6.88 1.42 -6.10
CA GLU A 80 5.95 0.40 -5.61
C GLU A 80 6.69 -0.69 -4.84
N PHE A 81 7.81 -1.17 -5.37
CA PHE A 81 8.61 -2.20 -4.73
C PHE A 81 9.10 -1.75 -3.33
N ILE A 82 9.52 -0.49 -3.20
CA ILE A 82 9.86 0.11 -1.90
C ILE A 82 8.64 0.09 -0.97
N PHE A 83 7.46 0.51 -1.44
CA PHE A 83 6.25 0.51 -0.60
C PHE A 83 5.84 -0.89 -0.16
N ILE A 84 5.97 -1.91 -1.01
CA ILE A 84 5.74 -3.31 -0.65
C ILE A 84 6.69 -3.75 0.44
N ILE A 85 7.99 -3.45 0.33
CA ILE A 85 8.99 -3.76 1.37
C ILE A 85 8.59 -3.11 2.70
N ILE A 86 8.24 -1.82 2.70
CA ILE A 86 7.84 -1.10 3.91
C ILE A 86 6.56 -1.71 4.49
N LEU A 87 5.59 -2.11 3.65
CA LEU A 87 4.36 -2.77 4.09
C LEU A 87 4.66 -4.09 4.79
N VAL A 88 5.54 -4.91 4.21
CA VAL A 88 5.98 -6.18 4.79
C VAL A 88 6.70 -5.97 6.13
N ILE A 89 7.64 -5.02 6.19
CA ILE A 89 8.33 -4.66 7.45
C ILE A 89 7.32 -4.23 8.51
N THR A 90 6.34 -3.40 8.12
CA THR A 90 5.29 -2.90 9.00
C THR A 90 4.40 -4.03 9.53
N ILE A 91 4.06 -5.02 8.70
CA ILE A 91 3.35 -6.24 9.11
C ILE A 91 4.19 -7.03 10.11
N PHE A 92 5.48 -7.25 9.84
CA PHE A 92 6.38 -7.99 10.73
C PHE A 92 6.50 -7.32 12.11
N ILE A 93 6.76 -6.01 12.14
CA ILE A 93 6.86 -5.25 13.40
C ILE A 93 5.58 -5.41 14.21
N GLN A 94 4.41 -5.20 13.58
CA GLN A 94 3.12 -5.34 14.25
C GLN A 94 2.83 -6.76 14.72
N TYR A 95 3.26 -7.77 13.96
CA TYR A 95 3.16 -9.16 14.36
C TYR A 95 3.96 -9.46 15.63
N PHE A 96 5.21 -8.97 15.73
CA PHE A 96 6.03 -9.14 16.93
C PHE A 96 5.46 -8.40 18.14
N ILE A 97 4.97 -7.17 17.96
CA ILE A 97 4.28 -6.41 19.02
C ILE A 97 3.08 -7.21 19.55
N LYS A 98 2.26 -7.75 18.64
CA LYS A 98 1.09 -8.56 19.01
C LYS A 98 1.47 -9.83 19.75
N ARG A 99 2.51 -10.53 19.28
CA ARG A 99 3.01 -11.74 19.92
C ARG A 99 3.55 -11.47 21.32
N ASN A 100 4.25 -10.35 21.53
CA ASN A 100 4.79 -9.98 22.83
C ASN A 100 3.67 -9.61 23.82
N TYR A 101 2.67 -8.84 23.38
CA TYR A 101 1.52 -8.50 24.21
C TYR A 101 0.78 -9.75 24.69
N ASN A 102 0.42 -10.66 23.77
CA ASN A 102 -0.26 -11.92 24.10
C ASN A 102 0.55 -12.84 25.03
N ARG A 103 1.88 -12.70 25.10
CA ARG A 103 2.74 -13.45 26.02
C ARG A 103 2.78 -12.85 27.43
N ASN A 104 2.65 -11.53 27.56
CA ASN A 104 2.66 -10.84 28.85
C ASN A 104 1.29 -10.80 29.53
N THR A 105 0.20 -11.00 28.79
CA THR A 105 -1.17 -11.07 29.33
C THR A 105 -1.64 -12.49 29.67
N LYS A 106 -0.77 -13.50 29.45
CA LYS A 106 -1.00 -14.90 29.81
C LYS A 106 -0.16 -15.26 31.03
#